data_AF-A0A8J8FBE7-F1
#
_entry.id   AF-A0A8J8FBE7-F1
#
_cell.length_a   1.000
_cell.length_b   1.000
_cell.length_c   1.000
_cell.angle_alpha   90.00
_cell.angle_beta   90.00
_cell.angle_gamma   90.00
#
_symmetry.space_group_name_H-M   'P 1'
#
loop_
_entity.id
_entity.type
_entity.pdbx_description
1 polymer ?
#
loop_
_entity_poly.entity_id
_entity_poly.type
_entity_poly.pdbx_seq_one_letter_code
_entity_poly.pdbx_strand_id
1 'polypeptide(L)' 'MAKNYDYTVIDCEAGLKHLSRRTTRDVDVMLMVLDTTLKSIKTALRLKEIAAEIDTDVKKRMTIANEKT' A
#
# COMPACT_ATOMS: atom_id res chain seq x y z
N MET A 1 9.44 -15.53 -2.23
CA MET A 1 10.31 -14.56 -1.54
C MET A 1 10.09 -14.80 -0.05
N ALA A 2 11.12 -14.77 0.80
CA ALA A 2 11.01 -14.90 2.27
C ALA A 2 10.64 -16.26 2.90
N LYS A 3 11.24 -17.39 2.50
CA LYS A 3 11.10 -18.65 3.28
C LYS A 3 11.86 -18.66 4.63
N ASN A 4 12.70 -17.66 4.89
CA ASN A 4 13.59 -17.60 6.07
C ASN A 4 13.27 -16.45 7.05
N TYR A 5 12.19 -15.70 6.82
CA TYR A 5 11.82 -14.57 7.68
C TYR A 5 10.36 -14.70 8.05
N ASP A 6 10.06 -14.53 9.33
CA ASP A 6 8.68 -14.57 9.84
C ASP A 6 7.84 -13.41 9.27
N TYR A 7 8.49 -12.28 8.94
CA TYR A 7 7.84 -11.09 8.39
C TYR A 7 8.74 -10.41 7.35
N THR A 8 8.13 -9.84 6.31
CA THR A 8 8.81 -9.00 5.30
C THR A 8 8.06 -7.69 5.14
N VAL A 9 8.77 -6.57 5.27
CA VAL A 9 8.23 -5.24 5.04
C VAL A 9 8.79 -4.72 3.73
N ILE A 10 7.90 -4.19 2.88
CA ILE A 10 8.26 -3.59 1.60
C ILE A 10 7.85 -2.12 1.68
N ASP A 11 8.83 -1.23 1.64
CA ASP A 11 8.56 0.19 1.48
C ASP A 11 8.37 0.52 0.00
N CYS A 12 7.31 1.27 -0.31
CA CYS A 12 6.94 1.64 -1.67
C CYS A 12 6.67 3.14 -1.71
N GLU A 13 7.26 3.84 -2.67
CA GLU A 13 6.86 5.21 -2.96
C GLU A 13 5.36 5.29 -3.33
N ALA A 14 4.78 6.48 -3.26
CA ALA A 14 3.35 6.76 -3.51
C ALA A 14 2.89 6.52 -4.97
N GLY A 15 3.57 5.64 -5.71
CA GLY A 15 3.21 5.19 -7.05
C GLY A 15 3.14 3.67 -7.09
N LEU A 16 1.92 3.14 -7.20
CA LEU A 16 1.68 1.72 -7.51
C LEU A 16 2.05 1.36 -8.96
N LYS A 17 2.68 2.27 -9.71
CA LYS A 17 3.05 2.11 -11.13
C LYS A 17 4.03 0.97 -11.36
N HIS A 18 4.90 0.69 -10.39
CA HIS A 18 5.89 -0.37 -10.47
C HIS A 18 5.48 -1.64 -9.69
N LEU A 19 4.25 -1.67 -9.19
CA LEU A 19 3.72 -2.82 -8.47
C LEU A 19 3.40 -3.92 -9.48
N SER A 20 4.45 -4.61 -9.92
CA SER A 20 4.33 -5.72 -10.86
C SER A 20 3.50 -6.82 -10.22
N ARG A 21 2.67 -7.50 -11.03
CA ARG A 21 1.89 -8.71 -10.67
C ARG A 21 2.69 -9.85 -10.02
N ARG A 22 3.99 -9.72 -9.76
CA ARG A 22 4.81 -10.73 -9.09
C ARG A 22 5.16 -10.39 -7.64
N THR A 23 5.15 -9.12 -7.24
CA THR A 23 5.56 -8.69 -5.89
C THR A 23 4.39 -8.48 -4.94
N THR A 24 3.19 -8.17 -5.46
CA THR A 24 1.99 -7.87 -4.65
C THR A 24 1.02 -9.03 -4.51
N ARG A 25 1.24 -10.13 -5.24
CA ARG A 25 0.28 -11.24 -5.33
C ARG A 25 0.19 -12.13 -4.08
N ASP A 26 0.90 -11.78 -3.02
CA ASP A 26 0.83 -12.50 -1.75
C ASP A 26 1.11 -11.53 -0.59
N VAL A 27 0.43 -10.39 -0.63
CA VAL A 27 0.53 -9.38 0.43
C VAL A 27 -0.63 -9.58 1.40
N ASP A 28 -0.31 -10.00 2.62
CA ASP A 28 -1.30 -10.15 3.68
C ASP A 28 -1.88 -8.78 4.11
N VAL A 29 -1.02 -7.77 4.21
CA VAL A 29 -1.39 -6.44 4.69
C VAL A 29 -0.75 -5.35 3.84
N MET A 30 -1.60 -4.49 3.26
CA MET A 30 -1.19 -3.26 2.60
C MET A 30 -1.51 -2.06 3.49
N LEU A 31 -0.48 -1.28 3.82
CA LEU A 31 -0.58 -0.06 4.61
C LEU A 31 -0.43 1.16 3.69
N MET A 32 -1.44 2.02 3.68
CA MET A 32 -1.37 3.33 3.02
C MET A 32 -1.20 4.41 4.08
N VAL A 33 -0.03 5.04 4.11
CA VAL A 33 0.28 6.12 5.07
C VAL A 33 0.08 7.47 4.39
N LEU A 34 -0.68 8.36 5.02
CA LEU A 34 -0.99 9.70 4.54
C LEU A 34 -0.94 10.71 5.69
N ASP A 35 -0.76 11.99 5.38
CA ASP A 35 -0.90 13.08 6.36
C ASP A 35 -2.33 13.66 6.35
N THR A 36 -2.66 14.49 7.33
CA THR A 36 -4.01 15.06 7.49
C THR A 36 -4.32 16.21 6.53
N THR A 37 -3.45 16.51 5.55
CA THR A 37 -3.71 17.56 4.56
C THR A 37 -4.71 17.09 3.51
N LEU A 38 -5.53 18.03 3.01
CA LEU A 38 -6.47 17.76 1.92
C LEU A 38 -5.79 17.20 0.65
N LYS A 39 -4.53 17.59 0.40
CA LYS A 39 -3.74 17.09 -0.72
C LYS A 39 -3.44 15.60 -0.54
N SER A 40 -3.01 15.20 0.65
CA SER A 40 -2.67 13.81 0.97
C SER A 40 -3.89 12.89 0.96
N ILE A 41 -5.03 13.39 1.48
CA ILE A 41 -6.32 12.69 1.39
C ILE A 41 -6.72 12.43 -0.07
N LYS A 42 -6.62 13.44 -0.96
CA LYS A 42 -6.92 13.27 -2.39
C LYS A 42 -6.01 12.23 -3.05
N THR A 43 -4.72 12.25 -2.74
CA THR A 43 -3.76 11.24 -3.23
C THR A 43 -4.13 9.84 -2.75
N ALA A 44 -4.49 9.69 -1.48
CA ALA A 44 -4.88 8.41 -0.91
C ALA A 44 -6.16 7.83 -1.54
N LEU A 45 -7.14 8.69 -1.87
CA LEU A 45 -8.33 8.26 -2.63
C LEU A 45 -7.93 7.71 -4.00
N ARG A 46 -7.03 8.39 -4.71
CA ARG A 46 -6.54 7.92 -6.01
C ARG A 46 -5.75 6.61 -5.89
N LEU A 47 -4.93 6.47 -4.85
CA LEU A 47 -4.18 5.24 -4.58
C LEU A 47 -5.10 4.07 -4.24
N LYS A 48 -6.21 4.33 -3.53
CA LYS A 48 -7.23 3.32 -3.23
C LYS A 48 -7.90 2.79 -4.50
N GLU A 49 -8.20 3.67 -5.46
CA GLU A 49 -8.72 3.26 -6.78
C GLU A 49 -7.73 2.38 -7.55
N ILE A 50 -6.46 2.81 -7.65
CA ILE A 50 -5.42 2.04 -8.35
C ILE A 50 -5.16 0.70 -7.64
N ALA A 51 -5.14 0.70 -6.30
CA ALA A 51 -5.00 -0.51 -5.51
C ALA A 51 -6.15 -1.49 -5.76
N ALA A 52 -7.38 -0.99 -5.96
CA ALA A 52 -8.57 -1.79 -6.30
C ALA A 52 -8.51 -2.40 -7.72
N GLU A 53 -7.74 -1.82 -8.65
CA GLU A 53 -7.53 -2.38 -10.00
C GLU A 53 -6.47 -3.49 -10.03
N ILE A 54 -5.50 -3.45 -9.11
CA ILE A 54 -4.45 -4.47 -8.93
C ILE A 54 -4.96 -5.68 -8.11
N ASP A 55 -6.14 -5.53 -7.53
CA ASP A 55 -6.72 -6.20 -6.36
C ASP A 55 -7.28 -7.61 -6.60
N THR A 56 -6.45 -8.58 -6.97
CA THR A 56 -6.91 -9.98 -6.85
C THR A 56 -6.35 -10.70 -5.63
N ASP A 57 -5.30 -10.19 -4.98
CA ASP A 57 -4.52 -11.00 -4.03
C ASP A 57 -4.11 -10.29 -2.70
N VAL A 58 -4.62 -9.09 -2.38
CA VAL A 58 -4.33 -8.43 -1.08
C VAL A 58 -5.38 -8.82 -0.03
N LYS A 59 -4.97 -9.46 1.08
CA LYS A 59 -5.92 -9.95 2.09
C LYS A 59 -6.52 -8.84 2.97
N LYS A 60 -5.71 -7.83 3.34
CA LYS A 60 -6.15 -6.71 4.18
C LYS A 60 -5.54 -5.38 3.73
N ARG A 61 -6.37 -4.33 3.72
CA ARG A 61 -5.97 -2.96 3.40
C ARG A 61 -6.28 -2.03 4.57
N MET A 62 -5.32 -1.20 4.95
CA MET A 62 -5.48 -0.24 6.05
C MET A 62 -4.89 1.11 5.66
N THR A 63 -5.52 2.19 6.13
CA THR A 63 -5.05 3.55 5.93
C THR A 63 -4.63 4.13 7.28
N ILE A 64 -3.44 4.73 7.33
CA ILE A 64 -2.86 5.30 8.54
C ILE A 64 -2.68 6.79 8.29
N ALA A 65 -3.33 7.61 9.13
CA ALA A 65 -3.04 9.04 9.19
C ALA A 65 -1.81 9.26 10.07
N ASN A 66 -0.76 9.83 9.49
CA ASN A 66 0.50 10.16 10.13
C ASN A 66 0.67 11.68 10.14
N GLU A 67 0.64 12.26 11.34
CA GLU A 67 0.84 13.69 11.53
C GLU A 67 2.20 13.90 12.19
N LYS A 68 3.06 14.68 11.53
CA LYS A 68 4.35 15.08 12.10
C LYS A 68 4.13 16.40 12.82
N THR A 69 4.07 16.35 14.15
CA THR A 69 4.02 17.55 15.01
C THR A 69 5.30 18.35 14.90
#